data_AF-T1BKC0-F1
#
_entry.id   AF-T1BKC0-F1
#
_cell.length_a   1.000
_cell.length_b   1.000
_cell.length_c   1.000
_cell.angle_alpha   90.00
_cell.angle_beta   90.00
_cell.angle_gamma   90.00
#
_symmetry.space_group_name_H-M   'P 1'
#
loop_
_entity.id
_entity.type
_entity.pdbx_description
1 polymer ?
#
loop_
_entity_poly.entity_id
_entity_poly.type
_entity_poly.pdbx_seq_one_letter_code
_entity_poly.pdbx_strand_id
1 'polypeptide(L)'
;ALHLLREWPARKASVTAEFTEYQVRGKTIHVDNYRESLSHQKIPKIAPPQYRDWGDLLRFLMRENLPGGYPYTGGVYPYRRTGEDPTRMFAGEGTPERTNRRFHYLSLGQPAARLSTAFDSVTLYGEDPAPRPDIYGKIGNSGVSIATLDDMKKLYSGFDLCDPKTSVSMTINGPAPMILAMFMNTAIDQQVEKYLRGDAARWDAAHARIAELYRDRPRSQYLGALPEGNDGLGLGLLGVSGDEVVDAETYARIKAETLRSVRGTVQADILKEDQAQNTCIFSTEFALRMMGDIQQYFVEHQVRNFYSVSI
;
A
#
# COMPACT_ATOMS: atom_id res chain seq x y z
N ALA A 1 -36.88 -8.52 -0.30
CA ALA A 1 -37.11 -8.58 1.15
C ALA A 1 -37.35 -10.01 1.66
N LEU A 2 -38.38 -10.73 1.20
CA LEU A 2 -38.73 -12.09 1.69
C LEU A 2 -37.57 -13.12 1.69
N HIS A 3 -36.66 -13.08 0.71
CA HIS A 3 -35.48 -13.95 0.70
C HIS A 3 -34.59 -13.75 1.94
N LEU A 4 -34.46 -12.52 2.47
CA LEU A 4 -33.67 -12.22 3.67
C LEU A 4 -34.21 -12.98 4.88
N LEU A 5 -35.54 -13.04 5.03
CA LEU A 5 -36.19 -13.77 6.12
C LEU A 5 -36.06 -15.28 5.94
N ARG A 6 -36.13 -15.78 4.71
CA ARG A 6 -35.95 -17.21 4.38
C ARG A 6 -34.53 -17.69 4.62
N GLU A 7 -33.54 -16.85 4.35
CA GLU A 7 -32.11 -17.16 4.53
C GLU A 7 -31.62 -16.93 5.98
N TRP A 8 -32.35 -16.15 6.77
CA TRP A 8 -31.95 -15.80 8.13
C TRP A 8 -31.62 -17.00 9.03
N PRO A 9 -32.41 -18.09 9.07
CA PRO A 9 -32.07 -19.25 9.90
C PRO A 9 -30.67 -19.80 9.61
N ALA A 10 -30.29 -19.89 8.32
CA ALA A 10 -28.97 -20.37 7.92
C ALA A 10 -27.85 -19.37 8.29
N ARG A 11 -28.07 -18.07 8.06
CA ARG A 11 -27.10 -17.02 8.45
C ARG A 11 -26.91 -16.91 9.96
N LYS A 12 -27.99 -17.06 10.73
CA LYS A 12 -27.93 -17.10 12.19
C LYS A 12 -27.12 -18.31 12.64
N ALA A 13 -27.42 -19.49 12.08
CA ALA A 13 -26.68 -20.72 12.40
C ALA A 13 -25.17 -20.58 12.09
N SER A 14 -24.79 -19.94 10.98
CA SER A 14 -23.38 -19.78 10.62
C SER A 14 -22.56 -18.98 11.64
N VAL A 15 -23.18 -18.02 12.34
CA VAL A 15 -22.50 -17.22 13.38
C VAL A 15 -22.68 -17.76 14.81
N THR A 16 -23.59 -18.73 15.02
CA THR A 16 -23.81 -19.35 16.34
C THR A 16 -23.24 -20.76 16.47
N ALA A 17 -22.89 -21.44 15.37
CA ALA A 17 -22.14 -22.69 15.41
C ALA A 17 -20.74 -22.49 16.04
N GLU A 18 -20.03 -23.55 16.43
CA GLU A 18 -18.68 -23.43 17.04
C GLU A 18 -17.69 -22.71 16.11
N PHE A 19 -17.76 -23.00 14.82
CA PHE A 19 -16.97 -22.37 13.77
C PHE A 19 -17.81 -22.14 12.52
N THR A 20 -17.28 -21.35 11.59
CA THR A 20 -17.82 -21.19 10.25
C THR A 20 -16.72 -21.23 9.21
N GLU A 21 -17.09 -21.61 7.99
CA GLU A 21 -16.20 -21.63 6.85
C GLU A 21 -16.82 -20.85 5.69
N TYR A 22 -16.00 -20.02 5.05
CA TYR A 22 -16.42 -19.26 3.88
C TYR A 22 -15.29 -19.16 2.86
N GLN A 23 -15.66 -18.92 1.59
CA GLN A 23 -14.72 -18.86 0.48
C GLN A 23 -14.26 -17.42 0.23
N VAL A 24 -12.95 -17.21 0.13
CA VAL A 24 -12.34 -15.94 -0.30
C VAL A 24 -11.38 -16.23 -1.43
N ARG A 25 -11.71 -15.79 -2.66
CA ARG A 25 -10.86 -15.97 -3.84
C ARG A 25 -10.41 -17.45 -4.03
N GLY A 26 -11.32 -18.39 -3.83
CA GLY A 26 -11.07 -19.84 -3.95
C GLY A 26 -10.35 -20.49 -2.76
N LYS A 27 -10.13 -19.75 -1.66
CA LYS A 27 -9.56 -20.29 -0.41
C LYS A 27 -10.66 -20.42 0.64
N THR A 28 -10.76 -21.59 1.26
CA THR A 28 -11.60 -21.79 2.45
C THR A 28 -10.95 -21.09 3.65
N ILE A 29 -11.70 -20.20 4.29
CA ILE A 29 -11.31 -19.54 5.53
C ILE A 29 -12.13 -20.12 6.66
N HIS A 30 -11.44 -20.75 7.61
CA HIS A 30 -12.02 -21.27 8.84
C HIS A 30 -11.95 -20.23 9.95
N VAL A 31 -13.06 -20.02 10.67
CA VAL A 31 -13.13 -19.06 11.78
C VAL A 31 -13.93 -19.63 12.95
N ASP A 32 -13.31 -19.69 14.13
CA ASP A 32 -14.03 -19.96 15.37
C ASP A 32 -15.00 -18.81 15.68
N ASN A 33 -16.25 -19.11 16.03
CA ASN A 33 -17.23 -18.07 16.34
C ASN A 33 -17.10 -17.53 17.76
N TYR A 34 -16.33 -18.19 18.61
CA TYR A 34 -16.21 -17.86 20.02
C TYR A 34 -14.76 -17.59 20.41
N ARG A 35 -14.59 -16.77 21.44
CA ARG A 35 -13.36 -16.65 22.21
C ARG A 35 -13.67 -17.03 23.65
N GLU A 36 -12.90 -17.94 24.21
CA GLU A 36 -13.05 -18.29 25.62
C GLU A 36 -12.43 -17.20 26.51
N SER A 37 -13.17 -16.79 27.53
CA SER A 37 -12.67 -15.86 28.56
C SER A 37 -11.92 -16.60 29.66
N LEU A 38 -11.24 -15.85 30.55
CA LEU A 38 -10.54 -16.42 31.71
C LEU A 38 -11.47 -17.18 32.67
N SER A 39 -12.78 -16.92 32.62
CA SER A 39 -13.80 -17.64 33.40
C SER A 39 -14.49 -18.75 32.60
N HIS A 40 -13.89 -19.20 31.51
CA HIS A 40 -14.38 -20.27 30.63
C HIS A 40 -15.73 -19.99 29.94
N GLN A 41 -16.13 -18.72 29.86
CA GLN A 41 -17.33 -18.33 29.09
C GLN A 41 -16.98 -18.17 27.63
N LYS A 42 -17.77 -18.77 26.74
CA LYS A 42 -17.69 -18.58 25.29
C LYS A 42 -18.28 -17.23 24.91
N ILE A 43 -17.41 -16.27 24.58
CA ILE A 43 -17.81 -14.94 24.13
C ILE A 43 -17.95 -14.97 22.59
N PRO A 44 -19.15 -14.72 22.03
CA PRO A 44 -19.34 -14.74 20.58
C PRO A 44 -18.60 -13.57 19.94
N LYS A 45 -17.94 -13.83 18.80
CA LYS A 45 -17.35 -12.79 17.95
C LYS A 45 -18.43 -11.94 17.27
N ILE A 46 -19.59 -12.55 16.96
CA ILE A 46 -20.76 -11.90 16.39
C ILE A 46 -22.00 -12.37 17.15
N ALA A 47 -22.76 -11.43 17.71
CA ALA A 47 -24.01 -11.73 18.40
C ALA A 47 -25.20 -11.38 17.48
N PRO A 48 -25.90 -12.37 16.89
CA PRO A 48 -27.10 -12.08 16.10
C PRO A 48 -28.29 -11.70 17.00
N PRO A 49 -29.25 -10.89 16.51
CA PRO A 49 -30.43 -10.56 17.28
C PRO A 49 -31.30 -11.79 17.61
N GLN A 50 -32.06 -11.67 18.69
CA GLN A 50 -33.01 -12.69 19.16
C GLN A 50 -34.48 -12.34 18.84
N TYR A 51 -34.71 -11.49 17.84
CA TYR A 51 -36.06 -11.08 17.43
C TYR A 51 -36.94 -12.27 17.04
N ARG A 52 -38.21 -12.20 17.46
CA ARG A 52 -39.25 -13.16 17.09
C ARG A 52 -40.21 -12.59 16.04
N ASP A 53 -40.38 -11.27 16.02
CA ASP A 53 -41.20 -10.58 15.04
C ASP A 53 -40.47 -10.49 13.69
N TRP A 54 -41.21 -10.78 12.61
CA TRP A 54 -40.67 -10.74 11.26
C TRP A 54 -40.37 -9.32 10.79
N GLY A 55 -41.13 -8.32 11.24
CA GLY A 55 -40.92 -6.91 10.93
C GLY A 55 -39.62 -6.38 11.53
N ASP A 56 -39.38 -6.67 12.82
CA ASP A 56 -38.13 -6.29 13.50
C ASP A 56 -36.92 -6.98 12.88
N LEU A 57 -37.03 -8.28 12.60
CA LEU A 57 -35.98 -9.02 11.92
C LEU A 57 -35.69 -8.44 10.53
N LEU A 58 -36.73 -8.16 9.73
CA LEU A 58 -36.54 -7.60 8.40
C LEU A 58 -35.92 -6.20 8.46
N ARG A 59 -36.31 -5.37 9.43
CA ARG A 59 -35.72 -4.04 9.64
C ARG A 59 -34.22 -4.15 9.93
N PHE A 60 -33.83 -5.05 10.81
CA PHE A 60 -32.42 -5.34 11.09
C PHE A 60 -31.68 -5.79 9.82
N LEU A 61 -32.21 -6.79 9.10
CA LEU A 61 -31.57 -7.34 7.91
C LEU A 61 -31.41 -6.33 6.77
N MET A 62 -32.26 -5.31 6.70
CA MET A 62 -32.20 -4.26 5.68
C MET A 62 -31.34 -3.06 6.08
N ARG A 63 -31.23 -2.74 7.37
CA ARG A 63 -30.53 -1.53 7.83
C ARG A 63 -29.14 -1.78 8.40
N GLU A 64 -28.94 -2.93 9.02
CA GLU A 64 -27.72 -3.21 9.79
C GLU A 64 -27.03 -4.49 9.31
N ASN A 65 -27.82 -5.57 9.24
CA ASN A 65 -27.41 -6.93 8.89
C ASN A 65 -26.21 -7.43 9.73
N LEU A 66 -25.83 -8.70 9.53
CA LEU A 66 -24.56 -9.21 10.06
C LEU A 66 -23.39 -8.61 9.26
N PRO A 67 -22.18 -8.49 9.86
CA PRO A 67 -20.98 -8.09 9.13
C PRO A 67 -20.80 -8.92 7.85
N GLY A 68 -20.34 -8.28 6.76
CA GLY A 68 -20.23 -8.89 5.44
C GLY A 68 -21.54 -9.04 4.66
N GLY A 69 -22.68 -8.66 5.24
CA GLY A 69 -23.98 -8.58 4.56
C GLY A 69 -24.39 -7.14 4.28
N TYR A 70 -24.96 -6.87 3.10
CA TYR A 70 -25.53 -5.56 2.77
C TYR A 70 -26.55 -5.10 3.83
N PRO A 71 -26.53 -3.83 4.30
CA PRO A 71 -25.76 -2.69 3.78
C PRO A 71 -24.38 -2.50 4.41
N TYR A 72 -23.81 -3.55 5.01
CA TYR A 72 -22.46 -3.60 5.58
C TYR A 72 -22.24 -2.69 6.80
N THR A 73 -23.31 -2.29 7.48
CA THR A 73 -23.25 -1.46 8.69
C THR A 73 -22.41 -2.13 9.80
N GLY A 74 -22.50 -3.45 9.95
CA GLY A 74 -21.66 -4.22 10.88
C GLY A 74 -20.20 -4.42 10.42
N GLY A 75 -19.85 -3.97 9.22
CA GLY A 75 -18.53 -4.14 8.59
C GLY A 75 -18.62 -4.80 7.22
N VAL A 76 -17.67 -4.48 6.33
CA VAL A 76 -17.62 -5.01 4.95
C VAL A 76 -17.17 -6.47 4.87
N TYR A 77 -16.51 -6.98 5.91
CA TYR A 77 -16.08 -8.37 6.00
C TYR A 77 -16.91 -9.13 7.04
N PRO A 78 -17.17 -10.43 6.82
CA PRO A 78 -17.88 -11.25 7.81
C PRO A 78 -17.17 -11.31 9.17
N TYR A 79 -15.84 -11.35 9.17
CA TYR A 79 -15.02 -11.34 10.38
C TYR A 79 -13.83 -10.40 10.23
N ARG A 80 -13.32 -9.90 11.35
CA ARG A 80 -12.04 -9.16 11.39
C ARG A 80 -10.89 -10.11 11.05
N ARG A 81 -9.82 -9.59 10.42
CA ARG A 81 -8.60 -10.36 10.15
C ARG A 81 -7.94 -10.76 11.47
N THR A 82 -7.49 -12.01 11.57
CA THR A 82 -6.84 -12.57 12.76
C THR A 82 -5.31 -12.47 12.71
N GLY A 83 -4.72 -12.38 11.51
CA GLY A 83 -3.25 -12.37 11.33
C GLY A 83 -2.65 -11.04 10.89
N GLU A 84 -3.46 -10.00 10.69
CA GLU A 84 -2.99 -8.66 10.32
C GLU A 84 -3.70 -7.62 11.18
N ASP A 85 -2.96 -7.04 12.12
CA ASP A 85 -3.42 -5.88 12.88
C ASP A 85 -3.69 -4.71 11.90
N PRO A 86 -4.78 -3.94 12.07
CA PRO A 86 -5.06 -2.78 11.22
C PRO A 86 -4.04 -1.64 11.38
N THR A 87 -3.24 -1.63 12.45
CA THR A 87 -2.28 -0.57 12.77
C THR A 87 -1.38 -0.28 11.57
N ARG A 88 -1.30 1.00 11.23
CA ARG A 88 -0.41 1.53 10.18
C ARG A 88 0.38 2.68 10.79
N MET A 89 1.68 2.51 10.93
CA MET A 89 2.52 3.49 11.61
C MET A 89 2.96 4.58 10.64
N PHE A 90 2.69 5.83 10.99
CA PHE A 90 3.02 7.02 10.22
C PHE A 90 4.48 7.41 10.46
N ALA A 91 5.27 7.56 9.39
CA ALA A 91 6.66 7.97 9.46
C ALA A 91 7.05 8.82 8.25
N GLY A 92 7.97 9.75 8.49
CA GLY A 92 8.52 10.66 7.49
C GLY A 92 9.32 11.74 8.20
N GLU A 93 10.64 11.70 8.06
CA GLU A 93 11.54 12.73 8.61
C GLU A 93 12.90 12.65 7.90
N GLY A 94 13.39 13.80 7.45
CA GLY A 94 14.72 13.95 6.89
C GLY A 94 14.89 13.25 5.54
N THR A 95 16.01 12.54 5.38
CA THR A 95 16.37 11.86 4.13
C THR A 95 15.60 10.54 3.97
N PRO A 96 15.58 9.97 2.75
CA PRO A 96 14.99 8.66 2.50
C PRO A 96 15.54 7.57 3.44
N GLU A 97 16.84 7.55 3.70
CA GLU A 97 17.50 6.54 4.54
C GLU A 97 17.09 6.65 6.02
N ARG A 98 16.91 7.88 6.53
CA ARG A 98 16.43 8.10 7.89
C ARG A 98 15.00 7.58 8.06
N THR A 99 14.14 7.85 7.08
CA THR A 99 12.77 7.35 7.09
C THR A 99 12.70 5.84 6.85
N ASN A 100 13.54 5.29 5.96
CA ASN A 100 13.69 3.85 5.76
C ASN A 100 14.07 3.14 7.07
N ARG A 101 15.06 3.65 7.81
CA ARG A 101 15.43 3.14 9.13
C ARG A 101 14.26 3.16 10.11
N ARG A 102 13.45 4.22 10.10
CA ARG A 102 12.24 4.31 10.93
C ARG A 102 11.20 3.27 10.52
N PHE A 103 10.99 3.04 9.23
CA PHE A 103 10.08 1.99 8.76
C PHE A 103 10.53 0.61 9.25
N HIS A 104 11.81 0.26 9.07
CA HIS A 104 12.36 -1.02 9.54
C HIS A 104 12.21 -1.20 11.04
N TYR A 105 12.53 -0.16 11.82
CA TYR A 105 12.31 -0.17 13.27
C TYR A 105 10.84 -0.41 13.65
N LEU A 106 9.89 0.24 12.97
CA LEU A 106 8.47 0.12 13.25
C LEU A 106 7.90 -1.23 12.83
N SER A 107 8.40 -1.82 11.74
CA SER A 107 7.94 -3.12 11.22
C SER A 107 8.63 -4.32 11.86
N LEU A 108 9.70 -4.12 12.63
CA LEU A 108 10.50 -5.21 13.18
C LEU A 108 9.64 -6.14 14.04
N GLY A 109 9.72 -7.44 13.76
CA GLY A 109 8.95 -8.48 14.47
C GLY A 109 7.45 -8.52 14.14
N GLN A 110 6.95 -7.66 13.25
CA GLN A 110 5.55 -7.70 12.81
C GLN A 110 5.36 -8.72 11.66
N PRO A 111 4.23 -9.45 11.63
CA PRO A 111 3.97 -10.45 10.59
C PRO A 111 3.67 -9.83 9.21
N ALA A 112 3.42 -8.52 9.15
CA ALA A 112 3.11 -7.78 7.92
C ALA A 112 3.67 -6.34 8.00
N ALA A 113 4.23 -5.85 6.89
CA ALA A 113 4.77 -4.50 6.79
C ALA A 113 3.70 -3.53 6.25
N ARG A 114 3.13 -2.71 7.14
CA ARG A 114 2.10 -1.70 6.79
C ARG A 114 2.64 -0.30 7.00
N LEU A 115 3.26 0.23 5.96
CA LEU A 115 3.97 1.51 6.02
C LEU A 115 3.03 2.69 5.72
N SER A 116 3.18 3.81 6.42
CA SER A 116 2.52 5.07 6.04
C SER A 116 3.53 6.20 5.97
N THR A 117 3.59 6.85 4.82
CA THR A 117 4.63 7.82 4.47
C THR A 117 4.09 9.24 4.56
N ALA A 118 4.83 10.10 5.23
CA ALA A 118 4.64 11.54 5.28
C ALA A 118 5.76 12.23 4.49
N PHE A 119 5.42 13.11 3.56
CA PHE A 119 6.41 13.86 2.77
C PHE A 119 6.62 15.26 3.33
N ASP A 120 7.82 15.81 3.17
CA ASP A 120 8.12 17.18 3.58
C ASP A 120 7.33 18.20 2.75
N SER A 121 7.25 19.44 3.24
CA SER A 121 6.48 20.48 2.54
C SER A 121 7.02 20.80 1.14
N VAL A 122 8.29 20.55 0.85
CA VAL A 122 8.88 20.78 -0.47
C VAL A 122 8.32 19.76 -1.48
N THR A 123 8.37 18.48 -1.12
CA THR A 123 7.78 17.37 -1.89
C THR A 123 6.26 17.50 -2.02
N LEU A 124 5.56 17.89 -0.94
CA LEU A 124 4.10 18.07 -0.96
C LEU A 124 3.63 19.08 -2.00
N TYR A 125 4.47 20.05 -2.35
CA TYR A 125 4.20 21.08 -3.35
C TYR A 125 4.84 20.80 -4.71
N GLY A 126 5.46 19.62 -4.91
CA GLY A 126 6.03 19.22 -6.20
C GLY A 126 7.28 20.00 -6.59
N GLU A 127 8.00 20.53 -5.61
CA GLU A 127 9.23 21.31 -5.81
C GLU A 127 10.46 20.45 -5.52
N ASP A 128 11.59 20.80 -6.15
CA ASP A 128 12.88 20.20 -5.85
C ASP A 128 13.56 20.90 -4.65
N PRO A 129 14.37 20.19 -3.85
CA PRO A 129 15.19 20.79 -2.81
C PRO A 129 16.19 21.79 -3.42
N ALA A 130 16.29 22.98 -2.84
CA ALA A 130 17.12 24.07 -3.36
C ALA A 130 17.82 24.85 -2.23
N PRO A 131 18.99 25.46 -2.49
CA PRO A 131 19.70 26.28 -1.51
C PRO A 131 19.00 27.61 -1.19
N ARG A 132 17.97 27.99 -1.97
CA ARG A 132 17.17 29.19 -1.71
C ARG A 132 16.56 29.08 -0.30
N PRO A 133 16.74 30.08 0.59
CA PRO A 133 16.31 29.99 1.99
C PRO A 133 14.85 29.59 2.21
N ASP A 134 13.94 30.05 1.35
CA ASP A 134 12.50 29.72 1.41
C ASP A 134 12.19 28.23 1.27
N ILE A 135 13.08 27.49 0.59
CA ILE A 135 13.01 26.03 0.39
C ILE A 135 13.92 25.34 1.39
N TYR A 136 15.19 25.76 1.48
CA TYR A 136 16.24 25.06 2.22
C TYR A 136 15.86 24.75 3.67
N GLY A 137 15.26 25.72 4.38
CA GLY A 137 14.83 25.55 5.77
C GLY A 137 13.67 24.56 5.97
N LYS A 138 13.06 24.05 4.91
CA LYS A 138 11.89 23.15 4.95
C LYS A 138 12.22 21.72 4.51
N ILE A 139 13.37 21.51 3.88
CA ILE A 139 13.78 20.21 3.33
C ILE A 139 13.88 19.18 4.47
N GLY A 140 13.14 18.07 4.35
CA GLY A 140 13.13 16.97 5.32
C GLY A 140 12.47 17.30 6.67
N ASN A 141 11.90 18.50 6.83
CA ASN A 141 11.13 18.86 8.01
C ASN A 141 9.67 18.44 7.85
N SER A 142 9.08 17.90 8.93
CA SER A 142 7.70 17.40 8.96
C SER A 142 7.36 16.30 7.95
N GLY A 143 8.38 15.66 7.36
CA GLY A 143 8.22 14.57 6.40
C GLY A 143 9.54 14.18 5.76
N VAL A 144 9.51 13.13 4.95
CA VAL A 144 10.67 12.73 4.13
C VAL A 144 10.77 13.59 2.88
N SER A 145 11.98 13.99 2.51
CA SER A 145 12.24 14.70 1.25
C SER A 145 12.46 13.70 0.11
N ILE A 146 11.61 13.75 -0.93
CA ILE A 146 11.68 12.88 -2.11
C ILE A 146 11.60 13.74 -3.36
N ALA A 147 12.71 13.85 -4.08
CA ALA A 147 12.78 14.61 -5.33
C ALA A 147 13.01 13.72 -6.55
N THR A 148 13.59 12.54 -6.34
CA THR A 148 13.98 11.63 -7.44
C THR A 148 13.45 10.21 -7.24
N LEU A 149 13.44 9.44 -8.33
CA LEU A 149 13.15 8.00 -8.27
C LEU A 149 14.14 7.25 -7.36
N ASP A 150 15.41 7.66 -7.32
CA ASP A 150 16.40 7.04 -6.44
C ASP A 150 16.11 7.29 -4.96
N ASP A 151 15.55 8.46 -4.62
CA ASP A 151 15.09 8.73 -3.25
C ASP A 151 13.95 7.80 -2.88
N MET A 152 13.01 7.57 -3.80
CA MET A 152 11.92 6.60 -3.62
C MET A 152 12.43 5.17 -3.45
N LYS A 153 13.44 4.76 -4.23
CA LYS A 153 14.11 3.45 -4.11
C LYS A 153 14.76 3.28 -2.74
N LYS A 154 15.49 4.29 -2.26
CA LYS A 154 16.12 4.27 -0.93
C LYS A 154 15.06 4.19 0.18
N LEU A 155 14.00 4.99 0.07
CA LEU A 155 12.90 5.05 1.04
C LEU A 155 12.30 3.67 1.34
N TYR A 156 12.05 2.87 0.30
CA TYR A 156 11.43 1.54 0.42
C TYR A 156 12.39 0.37 0.28
N SER A 157 13.70 0.61 0.33
CA SER A 157 14.69 -0.46 0.26
C SER A 157 14.52 -1.46 1.42
N GLY A 158 14.75 -2.74 1.12
CA GLY A 158 14.53 -3.85 2.06
C GLY A 158 13.06 -4.22 2.31
N PHE A 159 12.10 -3.53 1.69
CA PHE A 159 10.68 -3.92 1.70
C PHE A 159 10.26 -4.37 0.30
N ASP A 160 9.92 -5.65 0.14
CA ASP A 160 9.36 -6.14 -1.12
C ASP A 160 7.95 -5.59 -1.34
N LEU A 161 7.82 -4.64 -2.26
CA LEU A 161 6.56 -3.93 -2.54
C LEU A 161 5.50 -4.82 -3.22
N CYS A 162 5.89 -5.99 -3.72
CA CYS A 162 4.99 -7.00 -4.27
C CYS A 162 4.64 -8.13 -3.29
N ASP A 163 5.24 -8.15 -2.10
CA ASP A 163 4.93 -9.18 -1.11
C ASP A 163 3.47 -9.04 -0.64
N PRO A 164 2.69 -10.13 -0.58
CA PRO A 164 1.32 -10.08 -0.13
C PRO A 164 1.14 -9.67 1.33
N LYS A 165 2.19 -9.46 2.11
CA LYS A 165 2.18 -8.95 3.49
C LYS A 165 2.75 -7.53 3.60
N THR A 166 3.20 -6.93 2.49
CA THR A 166 3.65 -5.54 2.44
C THR A 166 2.56 -4.67 1.84
N SER A 167 2.32 -3.49 2.42
CA SER A 167 1.51 -2.45 1.78
C SER A 167 1.95 -1.06 2.21
N VAL A 168 2.01 -0.14 1.25
CA VAL A 168 2.48 1.23 1.49
C VAL A 168 1.34 2.22 1.30
N SER A 169 1.18 3.14 2.26
CA SER A 169 0.30 4.30 2.13
C SER A 169 1.15 5.55 1.97
N MET A 170 0.80 6.41 1.03
CA MET A 170 1.51 7.66 0.73
C MET A 170 0.56 8.85 0.86
N THR A 171 0.87 9.75 1.79
CA THR A 171 0.06 10.93 2.13
C THR A 171 0.46 12.10 1.25
N ILE A 172 0.02 12.09 -0.01
CA ILE A 172 0.37 13.07 -1.03
C ILE A 172 -0.86 13.44 -1.86
N ASN A 173 -0.99 14.71 -2.27
CA ASN A 173 -2.13 15.20 -3.05
C ASN A 173 -1.69 15.86 -4.36
N GLY A 174 -1.28 17.13 -4.37
CA GLY A 174 -0.96 17.89 -5.60
C GLY A 174 -0.07 17.14 -6.61
N PRO A 175 1.13 16.68 -6.22
CA PRO A 175 2.02 15.91 -7.08
C PRO A 175 1.83 14.38 -6.95
N ALA A 176 0.67 13.92 -6.47
CA ALA A 176 0.38 12.50 -6.30
C ALA A 176 0.60 11.65 -7.57
N PRO A 177 0.25 12.10 -8.80
CA PRO A 177 0.54 11.34 -10.01
C PRO A 177 2.04 11.07 -10.21
N MET A 178 2.90 12.05 -9.93
CA MET A 178 4.35 11.94 -10.08
C MET A 178 4.95 11.02 -9.03
N ILE A 179 4.55 11.17 -7.76
CA ILE A 179 4.97 10.30 -6.66
C ILE A 179 4.50 8.86 -6.86
N LEU A 180 3.28 8.68 -7.38
CA LEU A 180 2.76 7.36 -7.74
C LEU A 180 3.59 6.72 -8.86
N ALA A 181 3.96 7.50 -9.89
CA ALA A 181 4.84 7.01 -10.95
C ALA A 181 6.21 6.58 -10.40
N MET A 182 6.82 7.37 -9.50
CA MET A 182 8.06 6.98 -8.82
C MET A 182 7.88 5.68 -8.04
N PHE A 183 6.82 5.56 -7.23
CA PHE A 183 6.54 4.36 -6.45
C PHE A 183 6.36 3.11 -7.33
N MET A 184 5.61 3.22 -8.43
CA MET A 184 5.39 2.11 -9.35
C MET A 184 6.69 1.67 -10.01
N ASN A 185 7.56 2.62 -10.42
CA ASN A 185 8.88 2.29 -10.96
C ASN A 185 9.79 1.67 -9.90
N THR A 186 9.77 2.15 -8.65
CA THR A 186 10.50 1.50 -7.55
C THR A 186 10.05 0.05 -7.35
N ALA A 187 8.75 -0.25 -7.39
CA ALA A 187 8.25 -1.61 -7.28
C ALA A 187 8.70 -2.49 -8.45
N ILE A 188 8.65 -1.96 -9.68
CA ILE A 188 9.10 -2.66 -10.89
C ILE A 188 10.60 -2.97 -10.80
N ASP A 189 11.41 -1.96 -10.45
CA ASP A 189 12.85 -2.11 -10.34
C ASP A 189 13.26 -3.11 -9.26
N GLN A 190 12.53 -3.21 -8.15
CA GLN A 190 12.74 -4.28 -7.17
C GLN A 190 12.53 -5.68 -7.77
N GLN A 191 11.51 -5.87 -8.61
CA GLN A 191 11.26 -7.16 -9.25
C GLN A 191 12.26 -7.46 -10.37
N VAL A 192 12.72 -6.44 -11.11
CA VAL A 192 13.83 -6.58 -12.06
C VAL A 192 15.11 -6.98 -11.31
N GLU A 193 15.41 -6.31 -10.20
CA GLU A 193 16.57 -6.63 -9.37
C GLU A 193 16.52 -8.08 -8.86
N LYS A 194 15.37 -8.56 -8.39
CA LYS A 194 15.17 -9.97 -8.00
C LYS A 194 15.38 -10.93 -9.17
N TYR A 195 14.84 -10.61 -10.35
CA TYR A 195 15.04 -11.40 -11.56
C TYR A 195 16.52 -11.52 -11.91
N LEU A 196 17.27 -10.40 -11.86
CA LEU A 196 18.70 -10.38 -12.14
C LEU A 196 19.47 -11.17 -11.07
N ARG A 197 19.21 -10.94 -9.78
CA ARG A 197 19.86 -11.68 -8.65
C ARG A 197 19.61 -13.18 -8.68
N GLY A 198 18.54 -13.64 -9.35
CA GLY A 198 18.23 -15.06 -9.51
C GLY A 198 19.20 -15.83 -10.41
N ASP A 199 20.11 -15.16 -11.13
CA ASP A 199 21.19 -15.78 -11.91
C ASP A 199 22.44 -14.90 -11.87
N ALA A 200 23.57 -15.46 -11.46
CA ALA A 200 24.83 -14.72 -11.33
C ALA A 200 25.27 -14.03 -12.64
N ALA A 201 25.10 -14.68 -13.80
CA ALA A 201 25.50 -14.11 -15.07
C ALA A 201 24.64 -12.90 -15.46
N ARG A 202 23.32 -12.95 -15.19
CA ARG A 202 22.43 -11.79 -15.38
C ARG A 202 22.81 -10.64 -14.46
N TRP A 203 23.10 -10.95 -13.20
CA TRP A 203 23.48 -9.97 -12.20
C TRP A 203 24.82 -9.27 -12.52
N ASP A 204 25.81 -10.03 -12.97
CA ASP A 204 27.12 -9.50 -13.37
C ASP A 204 27.01 -8.65 -14.65
N ALA A 205 26.22 -9.08 -15.62
CA ALA A 205 25.96 -8.32 -16.85
C ALA A 205 25.28 -6.97 -16.55
N ALA A 206 24.28 -6.95 -15.66
CA ALA A 206 23.63 -5.71 -15.23
C ALA A 206 24.62 -4.76 -14.53
N HIS A 207 25.49 -5.27 -13.66
CA HIS A 207 26.53 -4.46 -13.03
C HIS A 207 27.53 -3.88 -14.02
N ALA A 208 27.98 -4.67 -15.00
CA ALA A 208 28.87 -4.19 -16.05
C ALA A 208 28.20 -3.07 -16.85
N ARG A 209 26.91 -3.22 -17.19
CA ARG A 209 26.14 -2.19 -17.87
C ARG A 209 26.00 -0.91 -17.04
N ILE A 210 25.68 -1.03 -15.75
CA ILE A 210 25.57 0.12 -14.85
C ILE A 210 26.92 0.83 -14.71
N ALA A 211 28.01 0.07 -14.56
CA ALA A 211 29.36 0.63 -14.48
C ALA A 211 29.74 1.41 -15.74
N GLU A 212 29.30 0.95 -16.92
CA GLU A 212 29.46 1.69 -18.18
C GLU A 212 28.65 3.00 -18.19
N LEU A 213 27.37 2.98 -17.79
CA LEU A 213 26.49 4.16 -17.75
C LEU A 213 26.96 5.24 -16.75
N TYR A 214 27.75 4.82 -15.75
CA TYR A 214 28.29 5.67 -14.69
C TYR A 214 29.81 5.76 -14.71
N ARG A 215 30.46 5.48 -15.85
CA ARG A 215 31.93 5.52 -15.98
C ARG A 215 32.51 6.87 -15.56
N ASP A 216 31.87 7.96 -15.97
CA ASP A 216 32.39 9.32 -15.85
C ASP A 216 31.60 10.19 -14.86
N ARG A 217 30.69 9.60 -14.07
CA ARG A 217 29.85 10.33 -13.12
C ARG A 217 29.52 9.49 -11.88
N PRO A 218 29.37 10.11 -10.70
CA PRO A 218 29.02 9.37 -9.50
C PRO A 218 27.61 8.77 -9.62
N ARG A 219 27.47 7.54 -9.12
CA ARG A 219 26.20 6.84 -8.97
C ARG A 219 25.55 7.22 -7.65
N SER A 220 24.22 7.31 -7.63
CA SER A 220 23.44 7.46 -6.40
C SER A 220 23.70 6.28 -5.46
N GLN A 221 23.84 6.55 -4.16
CA GLN A 221 24.14 5.55 -3.13
C GLN A 221 23.19 5.74 -1.94
N TYR A 222 22.96 4.64 -1.22
CA TYR A 222 22.32 4.69 0.09
C TYR A 222 23.31 5.20 1.13
N LEU A 223 22.97 6.28 1.84
CA LEU A 223 23.88 6.90 2.80
C LEU A 223 23.75 6.28 4.20
N GLY A 224 24.88 5.79 4.72
CA GLY A 224 24.97 5.19 6.05
C GLY A 224 24.71 3.68 6.09
N ALA A 225 24.66 3.11 7.30
CA ALA A 225 24.42 1.68 7.48
C ALA A 225 22.97 1.30 7.17
N LEU A 226 22.78 0.11 6.59
CA LEU A 226 21.47 -0.51 6.43
C LEU A 226 20.86 -0.81 7.80
N PRO A 227 19.56 -0.52 8.02
CA PRO A 227 18.90 -0.86 9.27
C PRO A 227 18.72 -2.38 9.42
N GLU A 228 18.49 -2.82 10.65
CA GLU A 228 18.17 -4.22 10.94
C GLU A 228 16.95 -4.68 10.14
N GLY A 229 17.04 -5.87 9.52
CA GLY A 229 15.99 -6.43 8.67
C GLY A 229 16.03 -5.99 7.20
N ASN A 230 16.88 -5.01 6.82
CA ASN A 230 17.06 -4.62 5.43
C ASN A 230 18.08 -5.52 4.72
N ASP A 231 17.64 -6.23 3.67
CA ASP A 231 18.43 -7.17 2.86
C ASP A 231 19.08 -6.53 1.62
N GLY A 232 19.00 -5.20 1.51
CA GLY A 232 19.52 -4.42 0.38
C GLY A 232 18.69 -4.51 -0.89
N LEU A 233 17.49 -5.13 -0.88
CA LEU A 233 16.57 -5.11 -2.03
C LEU A 233 16.20 -3.67 -2.41
N GLY A 234 16.25 -3.37 -3.71
CA GLY A 234 15.89 -2.06 -4.27
C GLY A 234 17.04 -1.05 -4.33
N LEU A 235 18.22 -1.43 -3.82
CA LEU A 235 19.44 -0.61 -3.92
C LEU A 235 20.31 -0.99 -5.12
N GLY A 236 20.10 -2.20 -5.67
CA GLY A 236 20.89 -2.74 -6.76
C GLY A 236 20.78 -1.95 -8.06
N LEU A 237 19.65 -1.28 -8.27
CA LEU A 237 19.36 -0.46 -9.44
C LEU A 237 19.30 1.05 -9.14
N LEU A 238 19.94 1.56 -8.08
CA LEU A 238 20.07 3.02 -7.90
C LEU A 238 20.75 3.65 -9.12
N GLY A 239 20.24 4.77 -9.63
CA GLY A 239 20.76 5.48 -10.80
C GLY A 239 20.29 4.95 -12.15
N VAL A 240 19.69 3.77 -12.23
CA VAL A 240 19.18 3.23 -13.51
C VAL A 240 17.77 2.70 -13.34
N SER A 241 16.97 2.70 -14.39
CA SER A 241 15.68 2.02 -14.42
C SER A 241 15.87 0.58 -14.94
N GLY A 242 14.95 -0.32 -14.60
CA GLY A 242 15.05 -1.72 -14.98
C GLY A 242 15.15 -1.95 -16.50
N ASP A 243 14.51 -1.11 -17.30
CA ASP A 243 14.54 -1.15 -18.77
C ASP A 243 15.89 -0.77 -19.37
N GLU A 244 16.81 -0.19 -18.59
CA GLU A 244 18.18 0.10 -19.02
C GLU A 244 19.13 -1.10 -18.83
N VAL A 245 18.70 -2.12 -18.08
CA VAL A 245 19.53 -3.26 -17.68
C VAL A 245 18.97 -4.64 -18.07
N VAL A 246 17.74 -4.69 -18.58
CA VAL A 246 17.14 -5.89 -19.21
C VAL A 246 16.56 -5.55 -20.58
N ASP A 247 16.29 -6.57 -21.38
CA ASP A 247 15.61 -6.40 -22.66
C ASP A 247 14.13 -5.98 -22.48
N ALA A 248 13.55 -5.41 -23.54
CA ALA A 248 12.20 -4.84 -23.51
C ALA A 248 11.10 -5.88 -23.23
N GLU A 249 11.25 -7.12 -23.70
CA GLU A 249 10.26 -8.19 -23.47
C GLU A 249 10.28 -8.62 -22.00
N THR A 250 11.47 -8.84 -21.44
CA THR A 250 11.66 -9.14 -20.03
C THR A 250 11.11 -8.02 -19.14
N TYR A 251 11.45 -6.77 -19.43
CA TYR A 251 10.94 -5.62 -18.66
C TYR A 251 9.41 -5.53 -18.73
N ALA A 252 8.81 -5.62 -19.92
CA ALA A 252 7.37 -5.53 -20.09
C ALA A 252 6.61 -6.61 -19.32
N ARG A 253 7.13 -7.84 -19.32
CA ARG A 253 6.56 -8.95 -18.55
C ARG A 253 6.62 -8.69 -17.04
N ILE A 254 7.79 -8.31 -16.52
CA ILE A 254 7.99 -8.02 -15.09
C ILE A 254 7.12 -6.83 -14.65
N LYS A 255 7.05 -5.77 -15.47
CA LYS A 255 6.19 -4.61 -15.24
C LYS A 255 4.72 -5.00 -15.13
N ALA A 256 4.21 -5.79 -16.08
CA ALA A 256 2.82 -6.22 -16.07
C ALA A 256 2.48 -7.09 -14.85
N GLU A 257 3.37 -7.99 -14.45
CA GLU A 257 3.22 -8.81 -13.24
C GLU A 257 3.22 -7.93 -11.98
N THR A 258 4.19 -7.02 -11.88
CA THR A 258 4.37 -6.10 -10.74
C THR A 258 3.16 -5.20 -10.52
N LEU A 259 2.62 -4.60 -11.58
CA LEU A 259 1.45 -3.73 -11.52
C LEU A 259 0.20 -4.46 -11.00
N ARG A 260 0.09 -5.77 -11.23
CA ARG A 260 -1.02 -6.59 -10.75
C ARG A 260 -0.86 -7.00 -9.28
N SER A 261 0.38 -7.14 -8.79
CA SER A 261 0.67 -7.60 -7.42
C SER A 261 0.82 -6.47 -6.41
N VAL A 262 1.36 -5.31 -6.81
CA VAL A 262 1.70 -4.21 -5.90
C VAL A 262 0.52 -3.77 -5.05
N ARG A 263 0.77 -3.56 -3.74
CA ARG A 263 -0.26 -3.20 -2.75
C ARG A 263 0.02 -1.84 -2.13
N GLY A 264 -0.98 -0.97 -2.11
CA GLY A 264 -0.83 0.31 -1.43
C GLY A 264 -1.99 1.26 -1.64
N THR A 265 -1.78 2.49 -1.18
CA THR A 265 -2.73 3.59 -1.28
C THR A 265 -1.96 4.88 -1.54
N VAL A 266 -2.43 5.68 -2.47
CA VAL A 266 -2.09 7.10 -2.57
C VAL A 266 -3.30 7.91 -2.14
N GLN A 267 -3.09 8.98 -1.36
CA GLN A 267 -4.21 9.75 -0.81
C GLN A 267 -4.98 10.48 -1.91
N ALA A 268 -4.33 11.43 -2.59
CA ALA A 268 -4.78 12.02 -3.85
C ALA A 268 -6.25 12.51 -3.90
N ASP A 269 -6.85 12.87 -2.77
CA ASP A 269 -8.16 13.54 -2.76
C ASP A 269 -7.93 15.03 -2.99
N ILE A 270 -8.19 15.47 -4.21
CA ILE A 270 -8.02 16.87 -4.64
C ILE A 270 -9.17 17.76 -4.13
N LEU A 271 -10.37 17.22 -3.92
CA LEU A 271 -11.52 18.02 -3.53
C LEU A 271 -11.37 18.55 -2.10
N LYS A 272 -10.83 17.73 -1.18
CA LYS A 272 -10.51 18.21 0.17
C LYS A 272 -9.37 19.22 0.21
N GLU A 273 -8.51 19.26 -0.82
CA GLU A 273 -7.43 20.25 -0.89
C GLU A 273 -7.99 21.65 -1.09
N ASP A 274 -8.98 21.78 -1.98
CA ASP A 274 -9.70 23.04 -2.20
C ASP A 274 -10.54 23.44 -0.97
N GLN A 275 -11.14 22.45 -0.29
CA GLN A 275 -12.03 22.72 0.85
C GLN A 275 -11.30 23.02 2.16
N ALA A 276 -10.12 22.42 2.41
CA ALA A 276 -9.50 22.45 3.74
C ALA A 276 -7.98 22.40 3.75
N GLN A 277 -7.35 21.53 2.96
CA GLN A 277 -5.94 21.17 3.17
C GLN A 277 -4.93 22.04 2.39
N ASN A 278 -5.37 22.76 1.36
CA ASN A 278 -4.62 23.80 0.64
C ASN A 278 -3.26 23.33 0.04
N THR A 279 -3.13 22.07 -0.39
CA THR A 279 -1.94 21.59 -1.13
C THR A 279 -2.20 21.42 -2.63
N CYS A 280 -3.18 22.14 -3.19
CA CYS A 280 -3.46 22.14 -4.62
C CYS A 280 -2.44 23.02 -5.36
N ILE A 281 -1.61 22.41 -6.20
CA ILE A 281 -0.57 23.10 -6.99
C ILE A 281 -0.95 23.29 -8.47
N PHE A 282 -2.04 22.65 -8.90
CA PHE A 282 -2.60 22.79 -10.24
C PHE A 282 -4.02 23.33 -10.15
N SER A 283 -4.60 23.74 -11.28
CA SER A 283 -6.05 23.97 -11.32
C SER A 283 -6.80 22.70 -10.95
N THR A 284 -7.90 22.83 -10.20
CA THR A 284 -8.73 21.70 -9.76
C THR A 284 -9.18 20.82 -10.92
N GLU A 285 -9.56 21.43 -12.05
CA GLU A 285 -9.98 20.70 -13.25
C GLU A 285 -8.85 19.84 -13.83
N PHE A 286 -7.64 20.39 -13.95
CA PHE A 286 -6.48 19.63 -14.42
C PHE A 286 -6.09 18.50 -13.45
N ALA A 287 -6.13 18.77 -12.15
CA ALA A 287 -5.84 17.77 -11.14
C ALA A 287 -6.85 16.61 -11.18
N LEU A 288 -8.15 16.88 -11.33
CA LEU A 288 -9.18 15.86 -11.53
C LEU A 288 -9.00 15.09 -12.83
N ARG A 289 -8.57 15.74 -13.92
CA ARG A 289 -8.24 15.06 -15.18
C ARG A 289 -7.12 14.03 -14.99
N MET A 290 -6.04 14.40 -14.29
CA MET A 290 -4.94 13.49 -13.98
C MET A 290 -5.38 12.31 -13.09
N MET A 291 -6.27 12.56 -12.13
CA MET A 291 -6.86 11.48 -11.32
C MET A 291 -7.65 10.48 -12.17
N GLY A 292 -8.37 10.98 -13.18
CA GLY A 292 -9.02 10.15 -14.19
C GLY A 292 -8.04 9.31 -15.00
N ASP A 293 -6.92 9.90 -15.44
CA ASP A 293 -5.87 9.19 -16.19
C ASP A 293 -5.21 8.08 -15.37
N ILE A 294 -4.95 8.31 -14.07
CA ILE A 294 -4.46 7.26 -13.16
C ILE A 294 -5.44 6.09 -13.12
N GLN A 295 -6.72 6.38 -12.93
CA GLN A 295 -7.73 5.33 -12.84
C GLN A 295 -7.89 4.56 -14.16
N GLN A 296 -7.83 5.25 -15.30
CA GLN A 296 -7.83 4.61 -16.61
C GLN A 296 -6.61 3.68 -16.77
N TYR A 297 -5.41 4.17 -16.46
CA TYR A 297 -4.19 3.36 -16.50
C TYR A 297 -4.29 2.12 -15.60
N PHE A 298 -4.84 2.26 -14.39
CA PHE A 298 -5.05 1.15 -13.46
C PHE A 298 -5.98 0.08 -14.04
N VAL A 299 -7.06 0.48 -14.72
CA VAL A 299 -8.00 -0.45 -15.35
C VAL A 299 -7.33 -1.19 -16.51
N GLU A 300 -6.67 -0.47 -17.42
CA GLU A 300 -6.00 -1.02 -18.59
C GLU A 300 -4.90 -2.02 -18.21
N HIS A 301 -4.14 -1.74 -17.15
CA HIS A 301 -3.02 -2.56 -16.69
C HIS A 301 -3.39 -3.54 -15.56
N GLN A 302 -4.68 -3.62 -15.20
CA GLN A 302 -5.20 -4.52 -14.17
C GLN A 302 -4.58 -4.31 -12.77
N VAL A 303 -4.30 -3.07 -12.41
CA VAL A 303 -3.87 -2.66 -11.05
C VAL A 303 -5.07 -2.74 -10.11
N ARG A 304 -5.23 -3.89 -9.44
CA ARG A 304 -6.42 -4.20 -8.60
C ARG A 304 -6.17 -4.13 -7.10
N ASN A 305 -4.91 -4.01 -6.68
CA ASN A 305 -4.50 -4.08 -5.28
C ASN A 305 -3.95 -2.75 -4.75
N PHE A 306 -3.94 -1.71 -5.59
CA PHE A 306 -3.54 -0.35 -5.22
C PHE A 306 -4.75 0.58 -5.27
N TYR A 307 -4.96 1.37 -4.22
CA TYR A 307 -6.02 2.38 -4.15
C TYR A 307 -5.47 3.71 -4.70
N SER A 308 -6.05 4.16 -5.81
CA SER A 308 -5.67 5.40 -6.51
C SER A 308 -6.14 6.67 -5.80
N VAL A 309 -7.09 6.58 -4.87
CA VAL A 309 -7.64 7.71 -4.11
C VAL A 309 -8.12 7.25 -2.73
N SER A 310 -8.01 8.14 -1.74
CA SER A 310 -8.55 8.01 -0.39
C SER A 310 -9.34 9.27 -0.06
N ILE A 311 -10.65 9.21 -0.28
CA ILE A 311 -11.64 10.26 0.00
C ILE A 311 -11.82 10.42 1.52
#